data_AF-A0A7S2G8C2-F1
#
_entry.id   AF-A0A7S2G8C2-F1
#
_cell.length_a   1.000
_cell.length_b   1.000
_cell.length_c   1.000
_cell.angle_alpha   90.00
_cell.angle_beta   90.00
_cell.angle_gamma   90.00
#
_symmetry.space_group_name_H-M   'P 1'
#
loop_
_entity.id
_entity.type
_entity.pdbx_description
1 polymer ?
#
loop_
_entity_poly.entity_id
_entity_poly.type
_entity_poly.pdbx_seq_one_letter_code
_entity_poly.pdbx_strand_id
1 'polypeptide(L)'
;LDLTQVDPDLRGFAGGFASGDYAYFVPFFDGYKYGRKVVRVNIETFTAEDVQVIDLGPLDQELAGYFGGFTYRNIAGINYGYLVPHRNVRAPVDGVNPFYTVDGYTDEVVNKGRSSMGGDHLETHYHGKLVRFDCENFDASGVTVLDLTEYDPDLRGFA
;
A
#
# COMPACT_ATOMS: atom_id res chain seq x y z
N LEU A 1 -4.72 -19.60 1.63
CA LEU A 1 -5.38 -18.39 1.11
C LEU A 1 -4.44 -17.73 0.11
N ASP A 2 -4.79 -17.69 -1.17
CA ASP A 2 -4.05 -16.95 -2.19
C ASP A 2 -4.82 -15.66 -2.53
N LEU A 3 -4.30 -14.52 -2.05
CA LEU A 3 -4.94 -13.22 -2.22
C LEU A 3 -4.95 -12.76 -3.69
N THR A 4 -4.06 -13.30 -4.51
CA THR A 4 -4.00 -12.96 -5.94
C THR A 4 -5.18 -13.53 -6.73
N GLN A 5 -5.89 -14.52 -6.18
CA GLN A 5 -7.15 -15.02 -6.73
C GLN A 5 -8.34 -14.08 -6.44
N VAL A 6 -8.24 -13.25 -5.41
CA VAL A 6 -9.25 -12.23 -5.07
C VAL A 6 -9.02 -10.98 -5.92
N ASP A 7 -7.78 -10.50 -5.94
CA ASP A 7 -7.36 -9.40 -6.80
C ASP A 7 -5.85 -9.58 -7.12
N PRO A 8 -5.46 -9.57 -8.42
CA PRO A 8 -4.08 -9.76 -8.84
C PRO A 8 -3.06 -8.76 -8.26
N ASP A 9 -3.51 -7.64 -7.70
CA ASP A 9 -2.65 -6.63 -7.07
C ASP A 9 -2.37 -6.90 -5.58
N LEU A 10 -3.01 -7.90 -4.96
CA LEU A 10 -2.85 -8.19 -3.53
C LEU A 10 -1.59 -9.03 -3.25
N ARG A 11 -0.43 -8.40 -3.46
CA ARG A 11 0.90 -8.97 -3.25
C ARG A 11 1.89 -7.88 -2.84
N GLY A 12 3.08 -8.29 -2.39
CA GLY A 12 4.14 -7.34 -2.05
C GLY A 12 3.97 -6.67 -0.69
N PHE A 13 3.38 -7.37 0.28
CA PHE A 13 3.25 -6.86 1.65
C PHE A 13 4.61 -6.98 2.38
N ALA A 14 5.05 -5.91 3.05
CA ALA A 14 6.28 -5.93 3.86
C ALA A 14 6.02 -6.15 5.35
N GLY A 15 4.81 -5.87 5.80
CA GLY A 15 4.42 -5.96 7.20
C GLY A 15 2.96 -6.33 7.36
N GLY A 16 2.57 -6.44 8.61
CA GLY A 16 1.20 -6.73 8.99
C GLY A 16 1.02 -6.61 10.49
N PHE A 17 -0.23 -6.46 10.92
CA PHE A 17 -0.60 -6.42 12.32
C PHE A 17 -1.96 -7.08 12.51
N ALA A 18 -2.23 -7.58 13.70
CA ALA A 18 -3.53 -8.15 14.07
C ALA A 18 -4.27 -7.19 14.99
N SER A 19 -5.59 -7.07 14.81
CA SER A 19 -6.44 -6.29 15.70
C SER A 19 -7.87 -6.81 15.64
N GLY A 20 -8.46 -7.10 16.81
CA GLY A 20 -9.73 -7.81 16.89
C GLY A 20 -9.65 -9.16 16.16
N ASP A 21 -10.66 -9.45 15.34
CA ASP A 21 -10.79 -10.72 14.63
C ASP A 21 -10.09 -10.71 13.25
N TYR A 22 -9.32 -9.65 12.95
CA TYR A 22 -8.73 -9.45 11.63
C TYR A 22 -7.21 -9.31 11.67
N ALA A 23 -6.55 -9.91 10.67
CA ALA A 23 -5.16 -9.65 10.35
C ALA A 23 -5.09 -8.69 9.16
N TYR A 24 -4.28 -7.65 9.29
CA TYR A 24 -4.09 -6.58 8.32
C TYR A 24 -2.72 -6.73 7.66
N PHE A 25 -2.68 -6.58 6.34
CA PHE A 25 -1.47 -6.62 5.54
C PHE A 25 -1.12 -5.22 5.05
N VAL A 26 0.12 -4.82 5.31
CA VAL A 26 0.64 -3.49 4.98
C VAL A 26 1.20 -3.51 3.56
N PRO A 27 0.65 -2.73 2.62
CA PRO A 27 1.06 -2.76 1.23
C PRO A 27 2.40 -2.06 1.04
N PHE A 28 3.35 -2.75 0.40
CA PHE A 28 4.68 -2.21 0.18
C PHE A 28 5.12 -2.23 -1.27
N PHE A 29 5.81 -3.28 -1.73
CA PHE A 29 6.37 -3.40 -3.07
C PHE A 29 6.26 -4.85 -3.54
N ASP A 30 5.63 -5.06 -4.68
CA ASP A 30 5.34 -6.40 -5.22
C ASP A 30 6.40 -6.93 -6.18
N GLY A 31 7.53 -6.24 -6.30
CA GLY A 31 8.56 -6.52 -7.30
C GLY A 31 8.39 -5.71 -8.59
N TYR A 32 7.22 -5.09 -8.79
CA TYR A 32 6.86 -4.32 -9.98
C TYR A 32 6.43 -2.89 -9.63
N LYS A 33 5.52 -2.71 -8.66
CA LYS A 33 4.97 -1.42 -8.23
C LYS A 33 4.83 -1.37 -6.72
N TYR A 34 4.77 -0.15 -6.19
CA TYR A 34 4.43 0.05 -4.79
C TYR A 34 2.93 -0.16 -4.57
N GLY A 35 2.61 -0.98 -3.59
CA GLY A 35 1.26 -1.36 -3.24
C GLY A 35 0.52 -0.21 -2.56
N ARG A 36 -0.78 -0.10 -2.86
CA ARG A 36 -1.72 0.91 -2.33
C ARG A 36 -2.99 0.30 -1.72
N LYS A 37 -3.08 -1.03 -1.73
CA LYS A 37 -4.25 -1.78 -1.28
C LYS A 37 -3.99 -2.37 0.10
N VAL A 38 -4.68 -1.86 1.10
CA VAL A 38 -4.65 -2.42 2.45
C VAL A 38 -5.61 -3.59 2.49
N VAL A 39 -5.13 -4.76 2.89
CA VAL A 39 -5.94 -5.97 2.95
C VAL A 39 -6.15 -6.35 4.40
N ARG A 40 -7.36 -6.80 4.72
CA ARG A 40 -7.61 -7.54 5.96
C ARG A 40 -8.27 -8.87 5.67
N VAL A 41 -7.99 -9.84 6.54
CA VAL A 41 -8.57 -11.18 6.52
C VAL A 41 -9.05 -11.54 7.91
N ASN A 42 -10.20 -12.21 8.00
CA ASN A 42 -10.65 -12.75 9.27
C ASN A 42 -9.70 -13.88 9.72
N ILE A 43 -9.24 -13.83 10.97
CA ILE A 43 -8.23 -14.75 11.51
C ILE A 43 -8.84 -16.13 11.78
N GLU A 44 -10.11 -16.21 12.15
CA GLU A 44 -10.79 -17.46 12.48
C GLU A 44 -11.25 -18.21 11.24
N THR A 45 -11.94 -17.53 10.31
CA THR A 45 -12.45 -18.18 9.10
C THR A 45 -11.35 -18.41 8.06
N PHE A 46 -10.43 -17.45 7.94
CA PHE A 46 -9.25 -17.50 7.08
C PHE A 46 -9.56 -17.94 5.62
N THR A 47 -10.69 -17.48 5.08
CA THR A 47 -11.16 -17.80 3.72
C THR A 47 -10.88 -16.67 2.72
N ALA A 48 -11.00 -16.95 1.42
CA ALA A 48 -10.86 -15.94 0.37
C ALA A 48 -12.09 -15.04 0.22
N GLU A 49 -13.25 -15.51 0.69
CA GLU A 49 -14.53 -14.79 0.59
C GLU A 49 -14.61 -13.66 1.61
N ASP A 50 -13.93 -13.81 2.76
CA ASP A 50 -13.89 -12.82 3.84
C ASP A 50 -12.77 -11.78 3.67
N VAL A 51 -12.05 -11.80 2.54
CA VAL A 51 -10.99 -10.84 2.23
C VAL A 51 -11.62 -9.49 1.95
N GLN A 52 -11.18 -8.47 2.68
CA GLN A 52 -11.63 -7.09 2.48
C GLN A 52 -10.45 -6.21 2.14
N VAL A 53 -10.68 -5.23 1.26
CA VAL A 53 -9.63 -4.40 0.67
C VAL A 53 -10.04 -2.94 0.69
N ILE A 54 -9.13 -2.07 1.12
CA ILE A 54 -9.21 -0.62 0.89
C ILE A 54 -8.18 -0.27 -0.17
N ASP A 55 -8.61 0.28 -1.31
CA ASP A 55 -7.72 0.88 -2.30
C ASP A 55 -7.52 2.37 -1.96
N LEU A 56 -6.28 2.75 -1.62
CA LEU A 56 -5.93 4.14 -1.31
C LEU A 56 -5.70 4.99 -2.56
N GLY A 57 -5.53 4.36 -3.73
CA GLY A 57 -5.21 5.04 -4.99
C GLY A 57 -6.23 6.10 -5.44
N PRO A 58 -7.55 5.85 -5.33
CA PRO A 58 -8.56 6.86 -5.65
C PRO A 58 -8.57 8.08 -4.71
N LEU A 59 -8.04 7.95 -3.48
CA LEU A 59 -7.94 9.06 -2.55
C LEU A 59 -6.75 9.95 -2.89
N ASP A 60 -5.57 9.34 -3.07
CA ASP A 60 -4.36 10.01 -3.50
C ASP A 60 -3.37 8.94 -4.01
N GLN A 61 -2.81 9.18 -5.20
CA GLN A 61 -1.90 8.26 -5.88
C GLN A 61 -0.57 8.09 -5.13
N GLU A 62 -0.22 9.02 -4.24
CA GLU A 62 0.99 8.94 -3.42
C GLU A 62 0.87 8.05 -2.20
N LEU A 63 -0.35 7.59 -1.86
CA LEU A 63 -0.61 6.70 -0.72
C LEU A 63 -0.26 5.24 -1.05
N ALA A 64 1.02 5.01 -1.30
CA ALA A 64 1.58 3.70 -1.57
C ALA A 64 2.94 3.54 -0.90
N GLY A 65 3.33 2.29 -0.62
CA GLY A 65 4.67 1.99 -0.12
C GLY A 65 4.86 2.19 1.37
N TYR A 66 4.04 1.49 2.16
CA TYR A 66 4.14 1.45 3.60
C TYR A 66 4.95 0.23 4.04
N PHE A 67 5.85 0.40 5.00
CA PHE A 67 6.66 -0.73 5.49
C PHE A 67 6.01 -1.43 6.68
N GLY A 68 5.43 -0.65 7.58
CA GLY A 68 4.82 -1.14 8.80
C GLY A 68 3.49 -0.48 9.09
N GLY A 69 2.81 -1.00 10.10
CA GLY A 69 1.57 -0.46 10.60
C GLY A 69 1.31 -0.94 12.01
N PHE A 70 0.48 -0.19 12.71
CA PHE A 70 0.08 -0.54 14.07
C PHE A 70 -1.39 -0.21 14.27
N THR A 71 -1.96 -0.76 15.33
CA THR A 71 -3.34 -0.49 15.71
C THR A 71 -3.37 0.24 17.04
N TYR A 72 -4.35 1.12 17.22
CA TYR A 72 -4.60 1.76 18.50
C TYR A 72 -6.10 1.90 18.73
N ARG A 73 -6.54 1.45 19.90
CA ARG A 73 -7.91 1.62 20.35
C ARG A 73 -8.01 2.88 21.19
N ASN A 74 -8.86 3.81 20.76
CA ASN A 74 -9.07 5.06 21.48
C ASN A 74 -9.96 4.85 22.73
N ILE A 75 -10.06 5.89 23.56
CA ILE A 75 -10.88 5.87 24.78
C ILE A 75 -12.38 5.73 24.50
N ALA A 76 -12.83 6.09 23.29
CA ALA A 76 -14.21 5.91 22.83
C ALA A 76 -14.49 4.47 22.37
N GLY A 77 -13.49 3.58 22.42
CA GLY A 77 -13.62 2.18 22.04
C GLY A 77 -13.45 1.91 20.54
N ILE A 78 -13.24 2.95 19.73
CA ILE A 78 -13.00 2.83 18.28
C ILE A 78 -11.56 2.36 18.05
N ASN A 79 -11.43 1.39 17.18
CA ASN A 79 -10.16 0.79 16.83
C ASN A 79 -9.67 1.34 15.49
N TYR A 80 -8.48 1.92 15.48
CA TYR A 80 -7.88 2.47 14.26
C TYR A 80 -6.65 1.66 13.86
N GLY A 81 -6.46 1.52 12.55
CA GLY A 81 -5.23 1.06 11.93
C GLY A 81 -4.43 2.24 11.41
N TYR A 82 -3.13 2.19 11.58
CA TYR A 82 -2.18 3.22 11.14
C TYR A 82 -1.16 2.58 10.21
N LEU A 83 -0.88 3.23 9.08
CA LEU A 83 0.19 2.84 8.17
C LEU A 83 1.33 3.84 8.27
N VAL A 84 2.52 3.33 8.57
CA VAL A 84 3.71 4.14 8.79
C VAL A 84 4.33 4.48 7.42
N PRO A 85 4.45 5.78 7.09
CA PRO A 85 4.95 6.19 5.79
C PRO A 85 6.42 5.79 5.63
N HIS A 86 6.77 5.34 4.42
CA HIS A 86 8.13 4.90 4.13
C HIS A 86 8.54 5.42 2.75
N ARG A 87 8.94 4.51 1.86
CA ARG A 87 9.38 4.82 0.50
C ARG A 87 8.31 4.39 -0.48
N ASN A 88 8.07 5.25 -1.44
CA ASN A 88 7.33 5.01 -2.66
C ASN A 88 8.28 5.28 -3.85
N VAL A 89 7.76 5.22 -5.07
CA VAL A 89 8.47 5.61 -6.29
C VAL A 89 7.65 6.58 -7.10
N ARG A 90 8.34 7.48 -7.77
CA ARG A 90 7.77 8.40 -8.75
C ARG A 90 8.36 8.11 -10.13
N ALA A 91 7.55 8.23 -11.17
CA ALA A 91 8.10 8.32 -12.52
C ALA A 91 8.97 9.57 -12.65
N PRO A 92 10.00 9.54 -13.50
CA PRO A 92 10.75 10.72 -13.92
C PRO A 92 9.89 11.79 -14.59
N VAL A 93 8.74 11.40 -15.15
CA VAL A 93 7.80 12.29 -15.86
C VAL A 93 6.46 12.27 -15.13
N ASP A 94 5.97 13.44 -14.74
CA ASP A 94 4.70 13.70 -14.04
C ASP A 94 4.56 13.19 -12.60
N GLY A 95 5.59 12.53 -12.04
CA GLY A 95 5.62 12.14 -10.62
C GLY A 95 4.64 11.03 -10.23
N VAL A 96 3.90 10.48 -11.20
CA VAL A 96 2.96 9.36 -11.01
C VAL A 96 3.71 8.05 -11.19
N ASN A 97 3.48 7.05 -10.33
CA ASN A 97 4.03 5.72 -10.56
C ASN A 97 3.45 5.13 -11.86
N PRO A 98 4.24 4.97 -12.93
CA PRO A 98 3.70 4.62 -14.23
C PRO A 98 3.51 3.10 -14.25
N PHE A 99 2.37 2.64 -14.80
CA PHE A 99 2.16 1.21 -15.03
C PHE A 99 3.11 0.62 -16.10
N TYR A 100 3.81 1.49 -16.84
CA TYR A 100 4.67 1.16 -17.98
C TYR A 100 5.94 2.03 -17.99
N THR A 101 7.02 1.54 -18.58
CA THR A 101 8.26 2.31 -18.80
C THR A 101 8.09 3.38 -19.88
N VAL A 102 8.90 4.45 -19.83
CA VAL A 102 8.87 5.56 -20.79
C VAL A 102 9.24 5.13 -22.22
N ASP A 103 9.90 3.98 -22.37
CA ASP A 103 10.29 3.43 -23.67
C ASP A 103 9.18 2.62 -24.35
N GLY A 104 8.13 2.20 -23.63
CA GLY A 104 6.83 1.79 -24.18
C GLY A 104 6.84 0.95 -25.46
N TYR A 105 7.91 0.20 -25.74
CA TYR A 105 8.06 -0.53 -26.98
C TYR A 105 7.64 -1.96 -26.70
N THR A 106 6.43 -2.27 -27.15
CA THR A 106 5.92 -3.63 -27.29
C THR A 106 6.68 -4.32 -28.43
N ASP A 107 7.98 -4.56 -28.27
CA ASP A 107 8.61 -5.64 -29.01
C ASP A 107 8.42 -6.91 -28.21
N GLU A 108 7.99 -7.96 -28.93
CA GLU A 108 7.61 -9.26 -28.39
C GLU A 108 8.44 -9.66 -27.17
N VAL A 109 7.75 -10.13 -26.14
CA VAL A 109 8.34 -10.58 -24.87
C VAL A 109 9.43 -11.63 -25.16
N VAL A 110 10.69 -11.18 -25.28
CA VAL A 110 11.83 -12.03 -25.68
C VAL A 110 12.15 -13.08 -24.61
N ASN A 111 11.61 -12.91 -23.40
CA ASN A 111 11.62 -13.94 -22.36
C ASN A 111 10.37 -13.85 -21.47
N LYS A 112 9.45 -14.83 -21.59
CA LYS A 112 8.40 -15.05 -20.60
C LYS A 112 9.05 -15.32 -19.24
N GLY A 113 9.09 -14.32 -18.37
CA GLY A 113 9.62 -14.42 -17.01
C GLY A 113 10.61 -13.32 -16.60
N ARG A 114 10.99 -12.42 -17.50
CA ARG A 114 11.78 -11.21 -17.16
C ARG A 114 11.25 -10.00 -17.90
N SER A 115 10.10 -9.50 -17.46
CA SER A 115 9.68 -8.16 -17.84
C SER A 115 10.57 -7.16 -17.07
N SER A 116 11.52 -6.51 -17.75
CA SER A 116 12.23 -5.37 -17.18
C SER A 116 11.26 -4.19 -17.17
N MET A 117 10.51 -4.04 -16.08
CA MET A 117 9.45 -3.03 -15.95
C MET A 117 9.88 -1.89 -15.01
N GLY A 118 10.91 -1.15 -15.43
CA GLY A 118 11.17 0.21 -14.97
C GLY A 118 11.80 0.41 -13.60
N GLY A 119 12.24 -0.65 -12.90
CA GLY A 119 12.89 -0.50 -11.60
C GLY A 119 14.18 0.33 -11.60
N ASP A 120 14.87 0.43 -12.74
CA ASP A 120 16.12 1.19 -12.92
C ASP A 120 15.92 2.68 -13.26
N HIS A 121 14.70 3.07 -13.66
CA HIS A 121 14.35 4.46 -13.99
C HIS A 121 13.35 5.08 -13.00
N LEU A 122 13.03 4.40 -11.89
CA LEU A 122 12.16 4.94 -10.85
C LEU A 122 12.98 5.69 -9.80
N GLU A 123 12.58 6.93 -9.51
CA GLU A 123 13.18 7.69 -8.42
C GLU A 123 12.56 7.25 -7.10
N THR A 124 13.40 6.79 -6.17
CA THR A 124 12.96 6.46 -4.81
C THR A 124 12.54 7.75 -4.12
N HIS A 125 11.28 7.80 -3.66
CA HIS A 125 10.70 8.95 -3.02
C HIS A 125 10.18 8.57 -1.63
N TYR A 126 10.78 9.16 -0.60
CA TYR A 126 10.29 9.02 0.78
C TYR A 126 9.20 10.05 1.05
N HIS A 127 8.04 9.60 1.55
CA HIS A 127 6.91 10.47 1.88
C HIS A 127 6.67 10.51 3.39
N GLY A 128 5.95 11.53 3.86
CA GLY A 128 5.52 11.69 5.25
C GLY A 128 4.03 11.45 5.50
N LYS A 129 3.32 10.86 4.52
CA LYS A 129 1.87 10.67 4.55
C LYS A 129 1.46 9.51 5.46
N LEU A 130 1.17 9.80 6.72
CA LEU A 130 0.65 8.87 7.70
C LEU A 130 -0.83 8.61 7.40
N VAL A 131 -1.18 7.34 7.20
CA VAL A 131 -2.59 6.94 6.96
C VAL A 131 -3.17 6.35 8.22
N ARG A 132 -4.38 6.79 8.57
CA ARG A 132 -5.22 6.19 9.60
C ARG A 132 -6.51 5.69 8.94
N PHE A 133 -6.98 4.51 9.28
CA PHE A 133 -8.27 4.00 8.85
C PHE A 133 -9.04 3.37 10.01
N ASP A 134 -10.36 3.37 9.93
CA ASP A 134 -11.25 2.73 10.91
C ASP A 134 -11.25 1.20 10.72
N CYS A 135 -10.99 0.45 11.79
CA CYS A 135 -10.98 -1.00 11.75
C CYS A 135 -12.39 -1.61 11.76
N GLU A 136 -13.41 -0.90 12.26
CA GLU A 136 -14.80 -1.37 12.22
C GLU A 136 -15.42 -1.03 10.87
N ASN A 137 -15.27 0.23 10.42
CA ASN A 137 -15.69 0.67 9.09
C ASN A 137 -14.54 0.62 8.07
N PHE A 138 -14.26 -0.58 7.56
CA PHE A 138 -13.13 -0.84 6.67
C PHE A 138 -13.45 -0.48 5.21
N ASP A 139 -13.56 0.82 4.95
CA ASP A 139 -13.77 1.39 3.61
C ASP A 139 -12.91 2.66 3.41
N ALA A 140 -12.95 3.22 2.19
CA ALA A 140 -12.20 4.44 1.87
C ALA A 140 -12.73 5.70 2.59
N SER A 141 -13.97 5.69 3.09
CA SER A 141 -14.56 6.82 3.82
C SER A 141 -14.03 6.92 5.26
N GLY A 142 -13.63 5.79 5.86
CA GLY A 142 -12.97 5.72 7.15
C GLY A 142 -11.49 6.13 7.13
N VAL A 143 -10.93 6.45 5.96
CA VAL A 143 -9.52 6.81 5.80
C VAL A 143 -9.28 8.29 6.07
N THR A 144 -8.28 8.59 6.89
CA THR A 144 -7.74 9.93 7.12
C THR A 144 -6.25 9.92 6.83
N VAL A 145 -5.77 10.95 6.13
CA VAL A 145 -4.35 11.13 5.81
C VAL A 145 -3.83 12.35 6.57
N LEU A 146 -2.67 12.20 7.20
CA LEU A 146 -1.90 13.30 7.80
C LEU A 146 -0.56 13.41 7.08
N ASP A 147 -0.29 14.54 6.46
CA ASP A 147 1.03 14.81 5.86
C ASP A 147 1.96 15.42 6.91
N LEU A 148 2.94 14.63 7.36
CA LEU A 148 3.92 15.08 8.35
C LEU A 148 4.90 16.11 7.76
N THR A 149 5.07 16.15 6.44
CA THR A 149 6.00 17.08 5.77
C THR A 149 5.51 18.53 5.80
N GLU A 150 4.22 18.74 6.06
CA GLU A 150 3.66 20.08 6.30
C GLU A 150 4.15 20.71 7.61
N TYR A 151 4.53 19.89 8.59
CA TYR A 151 5.05 20.36 9.88
C TYR A 151 6.57 20.45 9.87
N ASP A 152 7.23 19.46 9.27
CA ASP A 152 8.68 19.42 9.11
C ASP A 152 9.03 18.60 7.86
N PRO A 153 9.72 19.19 6.86
CA PRO A 153 10.03 18.52 5.60
C PRO A 153 10.90 17.26 5.74
N ASP A 154 11.57 17.07 6.87
CA ASP A 154 12.39 15.89 7.16
C ASP A 154 11.58 14.70 7.71
N LEU A 155 10.30 14.89 8.07
CA LEU A 155 9.42 13.82 8.57
C LEU A 155 8.89 12.92 7.46
N ARG A 156 9.80 12.17 6.83
CA ARG A 156 9.53 11.24 5.74
C ARG A 156 10.32 9.95 5.88
N GLY A 157 9.79 8.86 5.36
CA GLY A 157 10.59 7.65 5.15
C GLY A 157 10.95 6.86 6.41
N PHE A 158 9.98 6.63 7.29
CA PHE A 158 10.19 5.92 8.54
C PHE A 158 10.35 4.40 8.28
N ALA A 159 11.27 3.76 8.99
CA ALA A 159 11.59 2.34 8.86
C ALA A 159 11.70 1.67 10.23
#